data_AF-A0A1R1A243-F1
#
_entry.id   AF-A0A1R1A243-F1
#
_cell.length_a   1.000
_cell.length_b   1.000
_cell.length_c   1.000
_cell.angle_alpha   90.00
_cell.angle_beta   90.00
_cell.angle_gamma   90.00
#
_symmetry.space_group_name_H-M   'P 1'
#
loop_
_entity.id
_entity.type
_entity.pdbx_description
1 polymer ?
#
loop_
_entity_poly.entity_id
_entity_poly.type
_entity_poly.pdbx_seq_one_letter_code
_entity_poly.pdbx_strand_id
1 'polypeptide(L)' 'MIRIVDTNPEVLAKFLKVDVALIKVWSDRSMTVGPDTTHDYKVSRRKIQYGVLIGTMDGYSIHKN' A
#
# COMPACT_ATOMS: atom_id res chain seq x y z
N MET A 1 -7.97 9.87 -20.74
CA MET A 1 -8.08 9.97 -19.27
C MET A 1 -6.99 9.08 -18.67
N ILE A 2 -5.87 9.66 -18.21
CA ILE A 2 -4.75 8.88 -17.67
C ILE A 2 -5.13 8.45 -16.24
N ARG A 3 -5.44 7.17 -16.04
CA ARG A 3 -5.59 6.60 -14.68
C ARG A 3 -4.20 6.57 -14.05
N ILE A 4 -3.92 7.52 -13.15
CA ILE A 4 -2.75 7.45 -12.29
C ILE A 4 -3.04 6.35 -11.28
N VAL A 5 -2.29 5.25 -11.36
CA VAL A 5 -2.33 4.17 -10.35
C VAL A 5 -1.53 4.71 -9.15
N ASP A 6 -2.23 5.11 -8.09
CA ASP A 6 -1.60 5.71 -6.90
C ASP A 6 -0.98 4.65 -5.96
N THR A 7 -1.24 3.36 -6.21
CA THR A 7 -0.67 2.23 -5.47
C THR A 7 0.67 1.80 -6.01
N ASN A 8 1.65 1.63 -5.11
CA ASN A 8 2.96 1.09 -5.44
C ASN A 8 3.32 -0.06 -4.47
N PRO A 9 3.28 -1.33 -4.94
CA PRO A 9 3.61 -2.48 -4.10
C PRO A 9 5.09 -2.53 -3.71
N GLU A 10 6.01 -2.02 -4.53
CA GLU A 10 7.45 -1.98 -4.19
C GLU A 10 7.70 -1.12 -2.95
N VAL A 11 6.99 0.01 -2.85
CA VAL A 11 7.07 0.90 -1.68
C VAL A 11 6.55 0.20 -0.43
N LEU A 12 5.45 -0.53 -0.54
CA LEU A 12 4.94 -1.31 0.59
C LEU A 12 5.90 -2.45 0.98
N ALA A 13 6.47 -3.15 0.00
CA ALA A 13 7.44 -4.23 0.21
C ALA A 13 8.67 -3.74 0.95
N LYS A 14 9.24 -2.63 0.47
CA LYS A 14 10.39 -1.96 1.06
C LYS A 14 10.10 -1.45 2.48
N PHE A 15 8.92 -0.89 2.71
CA PHE A 15 8.51 -0.40 4.03
C PHE A 15 8.38 -1.54 5.05
N LEU A 16 7.73 -2.64 4.66
CA LEU A 16 7.53 -3.81 5.52
C LEU A 16 8.72 -4.76 5.56
N LYS A 17 9.76 -4.52 4.73
CA LYS A 17 10.93 -5.40 4.55
C LYS A 17 10.53 -6.83 4.16
N VAL A 18 9.56 -6.94 3.26
CA VAL A 18 9.07 -8.21 2.70
C VAL A 18 9.37 -8.28 1.23
N ASP A 19 9.30 -9.49 0.67
CA ASP A 19 9.36 -9.67 -0.78
C ASP A 19 8.10 -9.07 -1.42
N VAL A 20 8.27 -8.33 -2.52
CA VAL A 20 7.17 -7.77 -3.31
C VAL A 20 6.25 -8.88 -3.87
N ALA A 21 6.76 -10.09 -4.07
CA ALA A 21 5.99 -11.25 -4.48
C ALA A 21 4.92 -11.67 -3.46
N LEU A 22 5.07 -11.27 -2.19
CA LEU A 22 4.06 -11.50 -1.14
C LEU A 22 2.95 -10.45 -1.15
N ILE A 23 3.04 -9.41 -1.99
CA ILE A 23 2.04 -8.35 -2.03
C ILE A 23 1.00 -8.65 -3.08
N LYS A 24 -0.25 -8.70 -2.62
CA LYS A 24 -1.41 -8.85 -3.49
C LYS A 24 -2.13 -7.52 -3.59
N VAL A 25 -2.21 -6.98 -4.80
CA VAL A 25 -2.91 -5.73 -5.11
C VAL A 25 -4.36 -6.06 -5.46
N TRP A 26 -5.31 -5.49 -4.72
CA TRP A 26 -6.74 -5.69 -4.93
C TRP A 26 -7.38 -4.55 -5.72
N SER A 27 -6.92 -3.32 -5.48
CA SER A 27 -7.46 -2.12 -6.14
C SER A 27 -6.39 -1.06 -6.33
N ASP A 28 -6.78 0.11 -6.85
CA ASP A 28 -5.91 1.28 -7.02
C ASP A 28 -5.30 1.79 -5.71
N ARG A 29 -5.77 1.30 -4.54
CA ARG A 29 -5.35 1.75 -3.20
C ARG A 29 -5.27 0.66 -2.15
N SER A 30 -5.60 -0.61 -2.43
CA SER A 30 -5.67 -1.66 -1.41
C SER A 30 -4.76 -2.82 -1.77
N MET A 31 -3.96 -3.23 -0.79
CA MET A 31 -2.97 -4.29 -0.90
C MET A 31 -2.95 -5.13 0.37
N THR A 32 -2.78 -6.44 0.25
CA THR A 32 -2.50 -7.31 1.39
C THR A 32 -1.11 -7.92 1.26
N VAL A 33 -0.54 -8.35 2.38
CA VAL A 33 0.81 -8.92 2.44
C VAL A 33 0.73 -10.34 2.99
N GLY A 34 1.25 -11.30 2.24
CA GLY A 34 1.27 -12.71 2.61
C GLY A 34 0.01 -13.48 2.21
N PRO A 35 -0.06 -14.77 2.59
CA PRO A 35 -1.23 -15.63 2.32
C PRO A 35 -2.46 -15.22 3.14
N ASP A 36 -2.24 -14.58 4.29
CA ASP A 36 -3.29 -14.09 5.17
C ASP A 36 -3.69 -12.67 4.78
N THR A 37 -4.91 -12.51 4.26
CA THR A 37 -5.47 -11.22 3.82
C THR A 37 -5.87 -10.31 4.99
N THR A 38 -5.38 -10.57 6.20
CA THR A 38 -5.82 -9.93 7.45
C THR A 38 -5.32 -8.49 7.57
N HIS A 39 -4.28 -8.13 6.84
CA HIS A 39 -3.68 -6.80 6.89
C HIS A 39 -3.84 -6.10 5.54
N ASP A 40 -4.87 -5.24 5.45
CA ASP A 40 -5.09 -4.35 4.32
C ASP A 40 -4.26 -3.08 4.50
N TYR A 41 -3.42 -2.81 3.52
CA TYR A 41 -2.55 -1.66 3.42
C TYR A 41 -2.98 -0.78 2.25
N LYS A 42 -2.96 0.52 2.50
CA LYS A 42 -3.22 1.53 1.48
C LYS A 42 -2.01 2.41 1.29
N VAL A 43 -1.51 2.45 0.06
CA VAL A 43 -0.36 3.27 -0.33
C VAL A 43 -0.85 4.32 -1.30
N SER A 44 -0.62 5.59 -0.98
CA SER A 44 -1.02 6.71 -1.83
C SER A 44 -0.11 7.91 -1.61
N ARG A 45 0.14 8.68 -2.67
CA ARG A 45 0.75 10.01 -2.56
C ARG A 45 -0.23 11.08 -2.09
N ARG A 46 -1.53 10.77 -2.10
CA ARG A 46 -2.60 11.68 -1.72
C ARG A 46 -3.04 11.42 -0.29
N LYS A 47 -3.58 12.46 0.35
CA LYS A 47 -4.18 12.33 1.68
C LYS A 47 -5.36 11.37 1.60
N ILE A 48 -5.31 10.29 2.39
CA ILE A 48 -6.40 9.33 2.51
C ILE A 48 -7.19 9.66 3.77
N GLN A 49 -8.51 9.55 3.71
CA GLN A 49 -9.41 9.83 4.84
C GLN A 49 -9.56 8.62 5.79
N TYR A 50 -9.20 7.41 5.34
CA TYR A 50 -9.46 6.16 6.04
C TYR A 50 -8.17 5.36 6.25
N GLY A 51 -8.06 4.72 7.42
CA GLY A 51 -6.89 3.95 7.85
C GLY A 51 -5.96 4.73 8.78
N VAL A 52 -5.18 4.00 9.58
CA VAL A 52 -4.15 4.59 10.46
C VAL A 52 -2.88 4.77 9.65
N LEU A 53 -2.38 6.00 9.56
CA LEU A 53 -1.07 6.27 8.96
C LEU A 53 0.01 5.57 9.80
N ILE A 54 0.69 4.58 9.21
CA ILE A 54 1.76 3.82 9.86
C ILE A 54 3.15 4.30 9.44
N GLY A 55 3.24 5.05 8.34
CA GLY A 55 4.51 5.63 7.91
C GLY A 55 4.44 6.29 6.53
N THR A 56 5.56 6.88 6.14
CA THR A 56 5.77 7.48 4.83
C THR A 56 7.06 6.94 4.21
N MET A 57 7.06 6.71 2.89
CA MET A 57 8.23 6.22 2.16
C MET A 57 8.17 6.67 0.69
N ASP A 58 9.28 7.16 0.15
CA ASP A 58 9.44 7.55 -1.26
C ASP A 58 8.32 8.49 -1.77
N GLY A 59 7.82 9.37 -0.89
CA GLY A 59 6.73 10.30 -1.19
C GLY A 59 5.32 9.70 -1.13
N TYR A 60 5.18 8.46 -0.69
CA TYR A 60 3.90 7.80 -0.42
C TYR A 60 3.61 7.75 1.08
N SER A 61 2.33 7.89 1.42
CA SER A 61 1.79 7.62 2.74
C SER A 61 1.20 6.22 2.78
N ILE A 62 1.57 5.46 3.81
CA ILE A 62 1.19 4.07 4.01
C ILE A 62 0.22 4.01 5.19
N HIS A 63 -1.00 3.57 4.92
CA HIS A 63 -2.05 3.44 5.92
C HIS A 63 -2.38 1.97 6.11
N LYS A 64 -2.65 1.59 7.36
CA LYS A 64 -3.16 0.26 7.71
C LYS A 64 -4.63 0.39 8.08
N ASN A 65 -5.47 -0.44 7.47
CA ASN A 65 -6.88 -0.58 7.84
C ASN A 65 -7.03 -1.64 8.95
#